data_AF-A0A8T1DAB2-F1
#
_entry.id   AF-A0A8T1DAB2-F1
#
_cell.length_a   1.000
_cell.length_b   1.000
_cell.length_c   1.000
_cell.angle_alpha   90.00
_cell.angle_beta   90.00
_cell.angle_gamma   90.00
#
_symmetry.space_group_name_H-M   'P 1'
#
loop_
_entity.id
_entity.type
_entity.pdbx_description
1 polymer ?
#
loop_
_entity_poly.entity_id
_entity_poly.type
_entity_poly.pdbx_seq_one_letter_code
_entity_poly.pdbx_strand_id
1 'polypeptide(L)'
;MDRDLLFRRFSQRPEWLFPRRGPTPPTLEWRDDLIDEDRVRLLEDAAPWEVLTTPVDPLTFEDGGWFAHVVRVYSTYEDEHHRANWDSTHAFPICIAKRRQSRYLSGFYTNHKQRRSRTEARWIGFLQLVFEGMRRGLCDLDILLDPFFLHFPRSGEAGVWYPGLEAGTKPADLLGALEIFDNADRWHNHYRGEPTMHPVLRTARLTGTFMSSTA
;
A
#
# COMPACT_ATOMS: atom_id res chain seq x y z
N MET A 1 9.45 -20.92 -11.80
CA MET A 1 8.25 -20.08 -11.68
C MET A 1 8.65 -18.69 -12.16
N ASP A 2 7.89 -18.08 -13.10
CA ASP A 2 8.20 -16.76 -13.66
C ASP A 2 7.93 -15.66 -12.61
N ARG A 3 8.81 -14.65 -12.53
CA ARG A 3 8.73 -13.52 -11.60
C ARG A 3 7.52 -12.64 -11.85
N ASP A 4 7.18 -12.43 -13.11
CA ASP A 4 6.01 -11.64 -13.46
C ASP A 4 4.72 -12.45 -13.19
N LEU A 5 4.80 -13.78 -13.32
CA LEU A 5 3.75 -14.68 -12.86
C LEU A 5 3.61 -14.67 -11.33
N LEU A 6 4.73 -14.60 -10.60
CA LEU A 6 4.73 -14.44 -9.16
C LEU A 6 3.99 -13.15 -8.78
N PHE A 7 4.43 -12.00 -9.27
CA PHE A 7 3.80 -10.71 -9.02
C PHE A 7 2.28 -10.70 -9.36
N ARG A 8 1.90 -11.28 -10.51
CA ARG A 8 0.50 -11.34 -10.98
C ARG A 8 -0.38 -12.32 -10.19
N ARG A 9 0.17 -13.43 -9.70
CA ARG A 9 -0.58 -14.47 -8.96
C ARG A 9 -0.50 -14.33 -7.44
N PHE A 10 0.50 -13.64 -6.89
CA PHE A 10 0.82 -13.64 -5.44
C PHE A 10 0.43 -12.41 -4.65
N SER A 11 -0.21 -11.44 -5.27
CA SER A 11 -0.72 -10.24 -4.60
C SER A 11 -1.97 -10.54 -3.77
N GLN A 12 -1.99 -11.61 -2.97
CA GLN A 12 -3.14 -12.19 -2.26
C GLN A 12 -4.29 -12.69 -3.16
N ARG A 13 -5.27 -13.41 -2.61
CA ARG A 13 -6.53 -13.64 -3.33
C ARG A 13 -7.18 -12.28 -3.66
N PRO A 14 -7.79 -12.09 -4.84
CA PRO A 14 -8.58 -10.90 -5.10
C PRO A 14 -9.53 -10.63 -3.94
N GLU A 15 -9.62 -9.37 -3.52
CA GLU A 15 -10.53 -8.94 -2.45
C GLU A 15 -10.17 -9.42 -1.04
N TRP A 16 -9.00 -10.03 -0.82
CA TRP A 16 -8.57 -10.38 0.55
C TRP A 16 -8.14 -9.15 1.36
N LEU A 17 -7.23 -8.32 0.82
CA LEU A 17 -6.80 -7.08 1.47
C LEU A 17 -7.39 -5.85 0.79
N PHE A 18 -7.27 -5.76 -0.54
CA PHE A 18 -7.77 -4.63 -1.31
C PHE A 18 -9.13 -4.95 -1.93
N PRO A 19 -10.15 -4.11 -1.72
CA PRO A 19 -11.44 -4.29 -2.39
C PRO A 19 -11.31 -4.04 -3.90
N ARG A 20 -12.26 -4.59 -4.66
CA ARG A 20 -12.41 -4.25 -6.08
C ARG A 20 -12.78 -2.78 -6.22
N ARG A 21 -12.26 -2.18 -7.29
CA ARG A 21 -12.60 -0.82 -7.68
C ARG A 21 -14.09 -0.70 -8.02
N GLY A 22 -14.76 0.23 -7.34
CA GLY A 22 -16.11 0.68 -7.70
C GLY A 22 -16.13 1.58 -8.96
N PRO A 23 -17.31 1.88 -9.50
CA PRO A 23 -17.44 2.82 -10.61
C PRO A 23 -16.91 4.21 -10.22
N THR A 24 -16.46 4.97 -11.22
CA THR A 24 -16.13 6.40 -11.00
C THR A 24 -17.40 7.13 -10.56
N PRO A 25 -17.41 7.80 -9.40
CA PRO A 25 -18.55 8.56 -8.95
C PRO A 25 -18.78 9.78 -9.85
N PRO A 26 -20.02 10.23 -10.06
CA PRO A 26 -20.33 11.53 -10.65
C PRO A 26 -19.60 12.67 -9.94
N THR A 27 -19.14 13.68 -10.69
CA THR A 27 -18.36 14.81 -10.15
C THR A 27 -19.08 15.59 -9.04
N LEU A 28 -20.41 15.58 -9.01
CA LEU A 28 -21.21 16.29 -8.01
C LEU A 28 -21.29 15.55 -6.66
N GLU A 29 -20.88 14.28 -6.61
CA GLU A 29 -20.97 13.44 -5.41
C GLU A 29 -19.71 13.50 -4.53
N TRP A 30 -18.65 14.16 -4.99
CA TRP A 30 -17.41 14.32 -4.26
C TRP A 30 -16.84 15.72 -4.45
N ARG A 31 -15.91 16.11 -3.59
CA ARG A 31 -15.33 17.44 -3.49
C ARG A 31 -14.15 17.63 -4.43
N ASP A 32 -14.42 17.65 -5.74
CA ASP A 32 -13.42 17.98 -6.77
C ASP A 32 -12.80 19.37 -6.57
N ASP A 33 -13.55 20.29 -5.94
CA ASP A 33 -13.09 21.62 -5.58
C ASP A 33 -11.93 21.62 -4.57
N LEU A 34 -11.74 20.54 -3.81
CA LEU A 34 -10.59 20.40 -2.91
C LEU A 34 -9.29 20.01 -3.63
N ILE A 35 -9.38 19.57 -4.89
CA ILE A 35 -8.21 19.19 -5.70
C ILE A 35 -7.68 20.44 -6.41
N ASP A 36 -6.92 21.25 -5.69
CA ASP A 36 -6.15 22.36 -6.24
C ASP A 36 -4.70 22.35 -5.74
N GLU A 37 -3.88 23.24 -6.30
CA GLU A 37 -2.46 23.27 -6.00
C GLU A 37 -2.17 23.54 -4.51
N ASP A 38 -2.81 24.54 -3.92
CA ASP A 38 -2.54 24.95 -2.53
C ASP A 38 -2.91 23.84 -1.55
N ARG A 39 -4.07 23.21 -1.74
CA ARG A 39 -4.53 22.13 -0.86
C ARG A 39 -3.70 20.86 -1.02
N VAL A 40 -3.29 20.50 -2.24
CA VAL A 40 -2.40 19.35 -2.46
C VAL A 40 -1.02 19.60 -1.85
N ARG A 41 -0.51 20.84 -1.90
CA ARG A 41 0.73 21.21 -1.20
C ARG A 41 0.61 21.05 0.31
N LEU A 42 -0.47 21.54 0.90
CA LEU A 42 -0.72 21.37 2.35
C LEU A 42 -0.79 19.90 2.75
N LEU A 43 -1.41 19.05 1.92
CA LEU A 43 -1.42 17.60 2.14
C LEU A 43 -0.01 17.01 2.06
N GLU A 44 0.79 17.40 1.08
CA GLU A 44 2.16 16.93 0.92
C GLU A 44 3.05 17.36 2.09
N ASP A 45 2.88 18.58 2.59
CA ASP A 45 3.63 19.11 3.73
C ASP A 45 3.24 18.39 5.04
N ALA A 46 2.01 17.89 5.14
CA ALA A 46 1.55 17.09 6.27
C ALA A 46 2.11 15.65 6.29
N ALA A 47 2.73 15.21 5.19
CA ALA A 47 3.36 13.90 5.06
C ALA A 47 2.49 12.72 5.55
N PRO A 48 1.26 12.53 5.02
CA PRO A 48 0.32 11.52 5.51
C PRO A 48 0.85 10.08 5.43
N TRP A 49 1.83 9.82 4.55
CA TRP A 49 2.47 8.51 4.40
C TRP A 49 3.31 8.08 5.61
N GLU A 50 3.65 8.99 6.53
CA GLU A 50 4.40 8.64 7.76
C GLU A 50 3.64 7.64 8.64
N VAL A 51 2.31 7.53 8.49
CA VAL A 51 1.52 6.48 9.15
C VAL A 51 2.07 5.07 8.88
N LEU A 52 2.68 4.86 7.70
CA LEU A 52 3.23 3.57 7.29
C LEU A 52 4.58 3.25 7.93
N THR A 53 5.24 4.20 8.61
CA THR A 53 6.50 3.94 9.32
C THR A 53 6.27 3.30 10.69
N THR A 54 5.00 3.08 11.08
CA THR A 54 4.66 2.37 12.31
C THR A 54 5.22 0.95 12.24
N PRO A 55 6.15 0.57 13.14
CA PRO A 55 6.75 -0.75 13.11
C PRO A 55 5.69 -1.84 13.32
N VAL A 56 5.83 -2.94 12.60
CA VAL A 56 5.03 -4.14 12.77
C VAL A 56 5.99 -5.31 12.88
N ASP A 57 5.88 -6.08 13.96
CA ASP A 57 6.67 -7.30 14.12
C ASP A 57 6.12 -8.40 13.22
N PRO A 58 6.98 -9.23 12.61
CA PRO A 58 6.54 -10.42 11.89
C PRO A 58 5.68 -11.32 12.76
N LEU A 59 4.58 -11.81 12.19
CA LEU A 59 3.66 -12.72 12.87
C LEU A 59 4.02 -14.19 12.64
N THR A 60 4.58 -14.51 11.48
CA THR A 60 4.66 -15.87 10.93
C THR A 60 6.05 -16.49 11.00
N PHE A 61 7.08 -15.68 11.27
CA PHE A 61 8.48 -16.10 11.35
C PHE A 61 9.24 -15.32 12.42
N GLU A 62 10.26 -15.96 13.00
CA GLU A 62 11.24 -15.28 13.86
C GLU A 62 12.35 -14.66 13.00
N ASP A 63 12.96 -13.58 13.46
CA ASP A 63 14.02 -12.83 12.77
C ASP A 63 15.41 -13.51 12.83
N GLY A 64 15.44 -14.86 12.83
CA GLY A 64 16.67 -15.65 12.88
C GLY A 64 17.19 -16.11 11.50
N GLY A 65 18.51 -16.29 11.38
CA GLY A 65 19.14 -16.93 10.22
C GLY A 65 18.82 -16.23 8.89
N TRP A 66 18.21 -16.97 7.95
CA TRP A 66 17.80 -16.41 6.65
C TRP A 66 16.70 -15.34 6.79
N PHE A 67 15.82 -15.43 7.79
CA PHE A 67 14.74 -14.46 8.00
C PHE A 67 15.27 -13.11 8.50
N ALA A 68 16.35 -13.07 9.29
CA ALA A 68 17.07 -11.82 9.60
C ALA A 68 17.50 -11.08 8.31
N HIS A 69 17.92 -11.83 7.28
CA HIS A 69 18.28 -11.24 6.01
C HIS A 69 17.07 -10.68 5.27
N VAL A 70 15.95 -11.42 5.26
CA VAL A 70 14.68 -10.98 4.66
C VAL A 70 14.18 -9.69 5.32
N VAL A 71 14.10 -9.67 6.66
CA VAL A 71 13.70 -8.50 7.45
C VAL A 71 14.57 -7.30 7.07
N ARG A 72 15.90 -7.45 7.12
CA ARG A 72 16.82 -6.35 6.80
C ARG A 72 16.60 -5.78 5.39
N VAL A 73 16.50 -6.65 4.38
CA VAL A 73 16.31 -6.20 2.98
C VAL A 73 14.95 -5.53 2.81
N TYR A 74 13.91 -6.07 3.43
CA TYR A 74 12.58 -5.51 3.35
C TYR A 74 12.45 -4.18 4.10
N SER A 75 13.00 -4.06 5.31
CA SER A 75 12.97 -2.80 6.07
C SER A 75 13.67 -1.67 5.32
N THR A 76 14.81 -1.95 4.65
CA THR A 76 15.44 -0.94 3.77
C THR A 76 14.52 -0.54 2.62
N TYR A 77 13.79 -1.50 2.03
CA TYR A 77 12.80 -1.20 1.00
C TYR A 77 11.63 -0.35 1.55
N GLU A 78 11.12 -0.68 2.73
CA GLU A 78 10.01 0.05 3.38
C GLU A 78 10.42 1.49 3.69
N ASP A 79 11.60 1.71 4.27
CA ASP A 79 12.15 3.03 4.56
C ASP A 79 12.26 3.88 3.28
N GLU A 80 12.77 3.31 2.18
CA GLU A 80 12.93 4.01 0.90
C GLU A 80 11.60 4.29 0.17
N HIS A 81 10.55 3.52 0.45
CA HIS A 81 9.36 3.45 -0.41
C HIS A 81 8.00 3.55 0.28
N HIS A 82 7.91 3.76 1.59
CA HIS A 82 6.64 3.91 2.33
C HIS A 82 5.71 4.93 1.66
N ARG A 83 6.23 6.08 1.20
CA ARG A 83 5.43 7.06 0.45
C ARG A 83 4.81 6.51 -0.82
N ALA A 84 5.55 5.71 -1.58
CA ALA A 84 5.03 5.10 -2.80
C ALA A 84 4.01 3.99 -2.52
N ASN A 85 4.14 3.31 -1.38
CA ASN A 85 3.14 2.36 -0.89
C ASN A 85 1.84 3.10 -0.51
N TRP A 86 1.93 4.21 0.24
CA TRP A 86 0.78 5.05 0.58
C TRP A 86 0.08 5.61 -0.66
N ASP A 87 0.87 6.15 -1.60
CA ASP A 87 0.41 6.61 -2.92
C ASP A 87 -0.40 5.54 -3.68
N SER A 88 -0.13 4.25 -3.43
CA SER A 88 -0.77 3.14 -4.14
C SER A 88 -2.18 2.82 -3.62
N THR A 89 -2.46 3.11 -2.36
CA THR A 89 -3.77 2.97 -1.72
C THR A 89 -4.59 4.27 -1.72
N HIS A 90 -3.92 5.42 -1.89
CA HIS A 90 -4.51 6.77 -1.89
C HIS A 90 -4.37 7.47 -3.25
N ALA A 91 -4.76 6.78 -4.34
CA ALA A 91 -4.60 7.34 -5.68
C ALA A 91 -5.49 8.57 -5.90
N PHE A 92 -4.90 9.69 -6.32
CA PHE A 92 -5.59 10.98 -6.49
C PHE A 92 -6.32 11.18 -7.84
N PRO A 93 -7.52 11.77 -7.88
CA PRO A 93 -8.34 12.01 -9.08
C PRO A 93 -7.96 13.29 -9.84
N ILE A 94 -6.68 13.48 -10.18
CA ILE A 94 -6.24 14.71 -10.88
C ILE A 94 -6.53 14.61 -12.39
N CYS A 95 -7.59 15.29 -12.84
CA CYS A 95 -8.02 15.29 -14.23
C CYS A 95 -7.04 16.03 -15.16
N ILE A 96 -7.18 15.82 -16.48
CA ILE A 96 -6.33 16.48 -17.49
C ILE A 96 -6.47 18.01 -17.44
N ALA A 97 -7.67 18.53 -17.17
CA ALA A 97 -7.91 19.97 -17.12
C ALA A 97 -7.10 20.65 -16.00
N LYS A 98 -7.16 20.12 -14.77
CA LYS A 98 -6.37 20.62 -13.62
C LYS A 98 -4.86 20.54 -13.89
N ARG A 99 -4.37 19.46 -14.52
CA ARG A 99 -2.94 19.33 -14.91
C ARG A 99 -2.50 20.33 -15.99
N ARG A 100 -3.42 20.77 -16.86
CA ARG A 100 -3.11 21.82 -17.85
C ARG A 100 -3.07 23.21 -17.22
N GLN A 101 -3.84 23.42 -16.15
CA GLN A 101 -3.95 24.69 -15.45
C GLN A 101 -2.85 24.91 -14.40
N SER A 102 -2.37 23.84 -13.74
CA SER A 102 -1.28 23.89 -12.77
C SER A 102 -0.11 22.99 -13.18
N ARG A 103 1.07 23.60 -13.33
CA ARG A 103 2.32 22.86 -13.55
C ARG A 103 2.66 21.98 -12.36
N TYR A 104 2.34 22.42 -11.15
CA TYR A 104 2.56 21.65 -9.94
C TYR A 104 1.71 20.37 -9.94
N LEU A 105 0.39 20.46 -10.20
CA LEU A 105 -0.48 19.29 -10.24
C LEU A 105 -0.09 18.29 -11.35
N SER A 106 0.41 18.79 -12.48
CA SER A 106 0.98 17.94 -13.54
C SER A 106 2.24 17.20 -13.07
N GLY A 107 3.14 17.92 -12.40
CA GLY A 107 4.35 17.37 -11.79
C GLY A 107 4.03 16.34 -10.71
N PHE A 108 3.12 16.67 -9.78
CA PHE A 108 2.63 15.78 -8.73
C PHE A 108 2.13 14.46 -9.32
N TYR A 109 1.22 14.52 -10.31
CA TYR A 109 0.67 13.32 -10.95
C TYR A 109 1.78 12.47 -11.61
N THR A 110 2.73 13.11 -12.28
CA THR A 110 3.83 12.40 -12.96
C THR A 110 4.78 11.76 -11.94
N ASN A 111 5.12 12.50 -10.88
CA ASN A 111 5.99 12.01 -9.80
C ASN A 111 5.36 10.82 -9.08
N HIS A 112 4.06 10.86 -8.80
CA HIS A 112 3.29 9.75 -8.24
C HIS A 112 3.44 8.47 -9.07
N LYS A 113 3.22 8.56 -10.39
CA LYS A 113 3.42 7.42 -11.30
C LYS A 113 4.86 6.91 -11.32
N GLN A 114 5.84 7.81 -11.31
CA GLN A 114 7.26 7.43 -11.30
C GLN A 114 7.66 6.74 -9.99
N ARG A 115 7.19 7.24 -8.84
CA ARG A 115 7.41 6.61 -7.52
C ARG A 115 6.84 5.20 -7.50
N ARG A 116 5.60 5.02 -7.96
CA ARG A 116 4.98 3.68 -8.08
C ARG A 116 5.81 2.74 -8.93
N SER A 117 6.24 3.18 -10.13
CA SER A 117 7.04 2.33 -11.03
C SER A 117 8.41 1.95 -10.46
N ARG A 118 9.12 2.88 -9.81
CA ARG A 118 10.41 2.59 -9.15
C ARG A 118 10.24 1.60 -8.01
N THR A 119 9.17 1.78 -7.24
CA THR A 119 8.87 0.93 -6.09
C THR A 119 8.48 -0.48 -6.52
N GLU A 120 7.66 -0.61 -7.56
CA GLU A 120 7.33 -1.89 -8.18
C GLU A 120 8.61 -2.62 -8.63
N ALA A 121 9.55 -1.92 -9.27
CA ALA A 121 10.82 -2.53 -9.68
C ALA A 121 11.65 -3.04 -8.47
N ARG A 122 11.65 -2.32 -7.35
CA ARG A 122 12.35 -2.73 -6.11
C ARG A 122 11.65 -3.89 -5.40
N TRP A 123 10.32 -3.85 -5.34
CA TRP A 123 9.49 -4.95 -4.82
C TRP A 123 9.72 -6.24 -5.60
N ILE A 124 9.78 -6.15 -6.93
CA ILE A 124 10.11 -7.28 -7.81
C ILE A 124 11.48 -7.88 -7.47
N GLY A 125 12.46 -7.06 -7.09
CA GLY A 125 13.76 -7.53 -6.59
C GLY A 125 13.63 -8.27 -5.25
N PHE A 126 12.85 -7.74 -4.30
CA PHE A 126 12.57 -8.40 -3.04
C PHE A 126 11.90 -9.78 -3.22
N LEU A 127 10.95 -9.90 -4.15
CA LEU A 127 10.29 -11.18 -4.46
C LEU A 127 11.28 -12.26 -4.94
N GLN A 128 12.43 -11.89 -5.52
CA GLN A 128 13.47 -12.86 -5.88
C GLN A 128 14.13 -13.49 -4.65
N LEU A 129 14.30 -12.72 -3.57
CA LEU A 129 14.80 -13.23 -2.30
C LEU A 129 13.84 -14.27 -1.74
N VAL A 130 12.55 -13.95 -1.68
CA VAL A 130 11.50 -14.89 -1.22
C VAL A 130 11.48 -16.16 -2.06
N PHE A 131 11.56 -16.04 -3.39
CA PHE A 131 11.59 -17.20 -4.28
C PHE A 131 12.79 -18.12 -4.02
N GLU A 132 13.96 -17.57 -3.69
CA GLU A 132 15.12 -18.37 -3.32
C GLU A 132 14.90 -19.10 -1.99
N GLY A 133 14.27 -18.45 -1.01
CA GLY A 133 13.85 -19.08 0.24
C GLY A 133 12.94 -20.28 0.00
N MET A 134 11.96 -20.14 -0.90
CA MET A 134 11.08 -21.24 -1.29
C MET A 134 11.83 -22.39 -1.96
N ARG A 135 12.77 -22.10 -2.86
CA ARG A 135 13.60 -23.13 -3.51
C ARG A 135 14.41 -23.95 -2.51
N ARG A 136 14.79 -23.34 -1.40
CA ARG A 136 15.52 -23.97 -0.29
C ARG A 136 14.60 -24.63 0.74
N GLY A 137 13.28 -24.54 0.58
CA GLY A 137 12.30 -25.08 1.52
C GLY A 137 12.21 -24.31 2.85
N LEU A 138 12.66 -23.05 2.88
CA LEU A 138 12.67 -22.22 4.10
C LEU A 138 11.33 -21.54 4.36
N CYS A 139 10.61 -21.16 3.30
CA CYS A 139 9.28 -20.58 3.36
C CYS A 139 8.43 -21.04 2.18
N ASP A 140 7.13 -20.79 2.28
CA ASP A 140 6.21 -20.81 1.14
C ASP A 140 5.64 -19.39 0.98
N LEU A 141 4.76 -19.22 0.00
CA LEU A 141 4.26 -17.94 -0.48
C LEU A 141 3.37 -17.21 0.52
N ASP A 142 2.87 -17.94 1.50
CA ASP A 142 2.10 -17.39 2.60
C ASP A 142 2.93 -16.51 3.53
N ILE A 143 4.27 -16.51 3.44
CA ILE A 143 5.14 -15.52 4.11
C ILE A 143 4.75 -14.09 3.72
N LEU A 144 4.36 -13.89 2.46
CA LEU A 144 3.97 -12.57 1.96
C LEU A 144 2.63 -12.11 2.53
N LEU A 145 1.84 -12.98 3.16
CA LEU A 145 0.59 -12.58 3.83
C LEU A 145 0.82 -11.96 5.21
N ASP A 146 2.06 -12.04 5.72
CA ASP A 146 2.45 -11.47 6.99
C ASP A 146 2.25 -9.94 6.98
N PRO A 147 1.62 -9.34 8.02
CA PRO A 147 1.39 -7.89 8.09
C PRO A 147 2.67 -7.07 8.06
N PHE A 148 3.83 -7.69 8.32
CA PHE A 148 5.13 -7.07 8.13
C PHE A 148 5.26 -6.48 6.71
N PHE A 149 4.78 -7.19 5.68
CA PHE A 149 4.90 -6.76 4.29
C PHE A 149 3.75 -5.85 3.83
N LEU A 150 4.10 -4.71 3.24
CA LEU A 150 3.18 -3.81 2.56
C LEU A 150 2.87 -4.36 1.16
N HIS A 151 1.59 -4.33 0.80
CA HIS A 151 1.11 -4.83 -0.48
C HIS A 151 0.77 -3.70 -1.45
N PHE A 152 0.94 -3.97 -2.75
CA PHE A 152 0.40 -3.13 -3.82
C PHE A 152 -0.96 -3.63 -4.30
N PRO A 153 -1.94 -2.72 -4.48
CA PRO A 153 -3.15 -3.06 -5.21
C PRO A 153 -2.86 -3.43 -6.66
N ARG A 154 -3.46 -4.53 -7.14
CA ARG A 154 -3.40 -4.92 -8.55
C ARG A 154 -4.17 -3.94 -9.42
N SER A 155 -4.00 -4.07 -10.73
CA SER A 155 -4.88 -3.42 -11.70
C SER A 155 -6.34 -3.82 -11.44
N GLY A 156 -7.19 -2.85 -11.15
CA GLY A 156 -8.61 -3.06 -10.81
C GLY A 156 -8.91 -3.23 -9.32
N GLU A 157 -7.89 -3.29 -8.47
CA GLU A 157 -8.01 -3.25 -7.01
C GLU A 157 -7.59 -1.87 -6.49
N ALA A 158 -8.10 -1.54 -5.30
CA ALA A 158 -8.03 -0.21 -4.68
C ALA A 158 -8.60 0.91 -5.57
N GLY A 159 -9.53 1.66 -4.97
CA GLY A 159 -10.18 2.77 -5.64
C GLY A 159 -9.25 3.95 -5.85
N VAL A 160 -9.74 4.91 -6.63
CA VAL A 160 -9.24 6.28 -6.53
C VAL A 160 -9.89 6.89 -5.29
N TRP A 161 -9.13 7.64 -4.50
CA TRP A 161 -9.66 8.38 -3.36
C TRP A 161 -10.40 9.60 -3.89
N TYR A 162 -11.72 9.66 -3.71
CA TYR A 162 -12.55 10.79 -4.14
C TYR A 162 -13.00 11.57 -2.89
N PRO A 163 -12.29 12.65 -2.49
CA PRO A 163 -12.56 13.35 -1.24
C PRO A 163 -14.03 13.73 -1.06
N GLY A 164 -14.63 13.42 0.09
CA GLY A 164 -16.02 13.77 0.40
C GLY A 164 -17.07 12.84 -0.19
N LEU A 165 -16.67 11.74 -0.83
CA LEU A 165 -17.59 10.65 -1.17
C LEU A 165 -18.00 9.85 0.07
N GLU A 166 -17.21 9.94 1.14
CA GLU A 166 -17.36 9.17 2.36
C GLU A 166 -18.56 9.68 3.20
N ALA A 167 -19.59 8.84 3.29
CA ALA A 167 -20.71 8.95 4.24
C ALA A 167 -21.46 10.30 4.31
N GLY A 168 -21.50 11.08 3.21
CA GLY A 168 -22.23 12.36 3.16
C GLY A 168 -21.58 13.48 3.97
N THR A 169 -20.33 13.30 4.38
CA THR A 169 -19.56 14.34 5.05
C THR A 169 -19.10 15.40 4.04
N LYS A 170 -19.04 16.66 4.46
CA LYS A 170 -18.47 17.75 3.66
C LYS A 170 -17.15 18.17 4.29
N PRO A 171 -16.03 17.49 3.98
CA PRO A 171 -14.74 17.84 4.54
C PRO A 171 -14.37 19.28 4.16
N ALA A 172 -13.77 20.03 5.09
CA ALA A 172 -13.37 21.42 4.85
C ALA A 172 -12.13 21.50 3.93
N ASP A 173 -11.25 20.50 4.03
CA ASP A 173 -9.98 20.39 3.33
C ASP A 173 -9.61 18.92 3.03
N LEU A 174 -8.45 18.70 2.40
CA LEU A 174 -7.98 17.36 2.05
C LEU A 174 -7.56 16.53 3.25
N LEU A 175 -7.11 17.15 4.35
CA LEU A 175 -6.68 16.42 5.55
C LEU A 175 -7.88 15.84 6.28
N GLY A 176 -8.94 16.63 6.46
CA GLY A 176 -10.20 16.13 7.01
C GLY A 176 -10.85 15.08 6.10
N ALA A 177 -10.74 15.22 4.78
CA ALA A 177 -11.21 14.18 3.86
C ALA A 177 -10.40 12.89 4.01
N LEU A 178 -9.07 12.99 4.19
CA LEU A 178 -8.18 11.85 4.37
C LEU A 178 -8.50 11.10 5.66
N GLU A 179 -8.66 11.83 6.76
CA GLU A 179 -8.99 11.24 8.05
C GLU A 179 -10.30 10.43 7.96
N ILE A 180 -11.32 10.96 7.29
CA ILE A 180 -12.59 10.25 7.10
C ILE A 180 -12.39 9.01 6.22
N PHE A 181 -11.62 9.13 5.14
CA PHE A 181 -11.32 8.03 4.22
C PHE A 181 -10.56 6.88 4.89
N ASP A 182 -9.54 7.20 5.68
CA ASP A 182 -8.73 6.23 6.41
C ASP A 182 -9.53 5.55 7.53
N ASN A 183 -10.40 6.30 8.21
CA ASN A 183 -11.27 5.77 9.25
C ASN A 183 -12.39 4.88 8.71
N ALA A 184 -12.87 5.14 7.49
CA ALA A 184 -13.88 4.31 6.85
C ALA A 184 -13.36 2.89 6.58
N ASP A 185 -12.08 2.77 6.20
CA ASP A 185 -11.49 1.55 5.70
C ASP A 185 -10.02 1.41 6.11
N ARG A 186 -9.75 0.55 7.11
CA ARG A 186 -8.41 0.31 7.69
C ARG A 186 -7.36 -0.18 6.69
N TRP A 187 -7.78 -0.77 5.57
CA TRP A 187 -6.87 -1.30 4.57
C TRP A 187 -6.10 -0.19 3.85
N HIS A 188 -6.59 1.06 3.82
CA HIS A 188 -5.90 2.19 3.20
C HIS A 188 -4.49 2.40 3.77
N ASN A 189 -4.34 2.19 5.08
CA ASN A 189 -3.07 2.25 5.81
C ASN A 189 -2.53 0.88 6.19
N HIS A 190 -2.89 -0.18 5.45
CA HIS A 190 -2.43 -1.56 5.68
C HIS A 190 -2.61 -2.03 7.13
N TYR A 191 -3.67 -1.55 7.80
CA TYR A 191 -3.95 -1.80 9.22
C TYR A 191 -2.84 -1.34 10.18
N ARG A 192 -1.89 -0.48 9.76
CA ARG A 192 -0.80 0.04 10.61
C ARG A 192 -1.30 0.74 11.87
N GLY A 193 -2.46 1.40 11.82
CA GLY A 193 -3.11 2.02 12.98
C GLY A 193 -3.82 1.04 13.93
N GLU A 194 -4.22 -0.14 13.45
CA GLU A 194 -4.84 -1.20 14.26
C GLU A 194 -4.36 -2.60 13.81
N PRO A 195 -3.09 -2.98 14.05
CA PRO A 195 -2.52 -4.22 13.50
C PRO A 195 -3.26 -5.49 13.93
N THR A 196 -3.87 -5.47 15.12
CA THR A 196 -4.69 -6.58 15.66
C THR A 196 -5.97 -6.85 14.87
N MET A 197 -6.37 -5.94 13.98
CA MET A 197 -7.53 -6.09 13.10
C MET A 197 -7.16 -6.61 11.71
N HIS A 198 -5.87 -6.86 11.43
CA HIS A 198 -5.44 -7.33 10.12
C HIS A 198 -6.10 -8.68 9.76
N PRO A 199 -6.67 -8.83 8.54
CA PRO A 199 -7.47 -10.01 8.17
C PRO A 199 -6.68 -11.32 8.22
N VAL A 200 -5.35 -11.26 8.10
CA VAL A 200 -4.46 -12.42 8.24
C VAL A 200 -4.62 -13.13 9.58
N LEU A 201 -4.93 -12.41 10.66
CA LEU A 201 -5.07 -12.98 12.01
C LEU A 201 -6.25 -13.96 12.11
N ARG A 202 -7.16 -13.93 11.14
CA ARG A 202 -8.29 -14.86 11.02
C ARG A 202 -7.97 -16.06 10.11
N THR A 203 -6.75 -16.14 9.58
CA THR A 203 -6.31 -17.21 8.69
C THR A 203 -5.57 -18.28 9.50
N ALA A 204 -6.18 -19.46 9.63
CA ALA A 204 -5.74 -20.53 10.54
C ALA A 204 -4.36 -21.17 10.23
N ARG A 205 -3.64 -20.73 9.19
CA ARG A 205 -2.47 -21.45 8.64
C ARG A 205 -1.10 -20.81 8.90
N LEU A 206 -1.01 -19.74 9.68
CA LEU A 206 0.15 -18.83 9.57
C LEU A 206 1.01 -18.69 10.84
N THR A 207 0.56 -19.11 12.01
CA THR A 207 1.38 -19.03 13.23
C THR A 207 2.42 -20.15 13.27
N GLY A 208 3.71 -19.80 13.30
CA GLY A 208 4.82 -20.77 13.47
C GLY A 208 5.09 -21.66 12.25
N THR A 209 4.60 -21.28 11.07
CA THR A 209 4.69 -22.08 9.84
C THR A 209 6.09 -22.07 9.25
N PHE A 210 6.86 -21.01 9.46
CA PHE A 210 8.21 -20.89 8.90
C PHE A 210 9.29 -21.17 9.95
N MET A 211 10.25 -22.00 9.58
CA MET A 211 11.29 -22.45 10.49
C MET A 211 12.41 -21.41 10.59
N SER A 212 12.73 -20.93 11.79
CA SER A 212 14.00 -20.24 12.03
C SER A 212 15.14 -21.24 11.76
N SER A 213 15.87 -21.08 10.68
CA SER A 213 17.04 -21.92 10.41
C SER A 213 18.11 -21.62 11.46
N THR A 214 18.27 -22.47 12.47
CA THR A 214 19.50 -22.54 13.26
C THR A 214 20.59 -23.19 12.39
N ALA A 215 21.46 -22.37 11.84
CA ALA A 215 22.77 -22.77 11.30
C ALA A 215 23.77 -21.63 11.50
#